data_AF-A0A9E4IH59-F1
#
_entry.id   AF-A0A9E4IH59-F1
#
_cell.length_a   1.000
_cell.length_b   1.000
_cell.length_c   1.000
_cell.angle_alpha   90.00
_cell.angle_beta   90.00
_cell.angle_gamma   90.00
#
_symmetry.space_group_name_H-M   'P 1'
#
loop_
_entity.id
_entity.type
_entity.pdbx_description
1 polymer ?
#
loop_
_entity_poly.entity_id
_entity_poly.type
_entity_poly.pdbx_seq_one_letter_code
_entity_poly.pdbx_strand_id
1 'polypeptide(L)'
;MQIELSIWEETRKTVVFVTHSVDEAIFLSGRVAIMSAHPGTINEVIEVPFPYPRTEGDLKRDPVFADMRYDIWNKLLPGKTATV
;
A
#
# COMPACT_ATOMS: atom_id res chain seq x y z
N MET A 1 7.69 9.00 -19.26
CA MET A 1 6.23 9.21 -19.23
C MET A 1 5.92 10.25 -18.16
N GLN A 2 6.01 11.52 -18.55
CA GLN A 2 6.03 12.66 -17.63
C GLN A 2 4.75 13.51 -17.74
N ILE A 3 3.70 12.95 -18.37
CA ILE A 3 2.45 13.64 -18.73
C ILE A 3 1.28 13.29 -17.82
N GLU A 4 1.35 12.24 -16.99
CA GLU A 4 0.22 11.83 -16.14
C GLU A 4 0.15 12.54 -14.78
N LEU A 5 1.24 13.14 -14.28
CA LEU A 5 1.25 13.77 -12.95
C LEU A 5 0.52 15.13 -12.90
N SER A 6 0.47 15.90 -14.00
CA SER A 6 -0.17 17.22 -13.98
C SER A 6 -1.69 17.17 -13.91
N ILE A 7 -2.33 16.15 -14.49
CA ILE A 7 -3.80 16.01 -14.45
C ILE A 7 -4.28 15.58 -13.05
N TRP A 8 -3.46 14.83 -12.31
CA TRP A 8 -3.82 14.32 -11.00
C TRP A 8 -3.80 15.40 -9.91
N GLU A 9 -2.80 16.29 -9.93
CA GLU A 9 -2.74 17.45 -9.03
C GLU A 9 -3.90 18.44 -9.25
N GLU A 10 -4.41 18.55 -10.49
CA GLU A 10 -5.47 19.50 -10.83
C GLU A 10 -6.88 19.00 -10.48
N THR A 11 -7.13 17.68 -10.45
CA THR A 11 -8.49 17.12 -10.36
C THR A 11 -8.91 16.53 -9.00
N ARG A 12 -8.00 16.35 -8.03
CA ARG A 12 -8.29 15.70 -6.73
C ARG A 12 -9.14 14.42 -6.84
N LYS A 13 -8.95 13.66 -7.92
CA LYS A 13 -9.76 12.46 -8.17
C LYS A 13 -9.26 11.34 -7.25
N THR A 14 -10.18 10.67 -6.59
CA THR A 14 -9.87 9.42 -5.88
C THR A 14 -9.43 8.37 -6.90
N VAL A 15 -8.21 7.85 -6.77
CA VAL A 15 -7.73 6.71 -7.56
C VAL A 15 -7.58 5.50 -6.66
N VAL A 16 -8.02 4.36 -7.17
CA VAL A 16 -7.86 3.05 -6.56
C VAL A 16 -6.95 2.25 -7.47
N PHE A 17 -5.84 1.77 -6.91
CA PHE A 17 -4.91 0.88 -7.59
C PHE A 17 -5.01 -0.51 -6.98
N VAL A 18 -5.07 -1.54 -7.83
CA VAL A 18 -5.12 -2.94 -7.41
C VAL A 18 -3.88 -3.63 -7.95
N THR A 19 -3.03 -4.12 -7.04
CA THR A 19 -1.79 -4.82 -7.36
C THR A 19 -1.61 -6.05 -6.48
N HIS A 20 -0.79 -6.97 -6.96
CA HIS A 20 -0.30 -8.13 -6.22
C HIS A 20 1.02 -7.86 -5.49
N SER A 21 1.63 -6.67 -5.69
CA SER A 21 2.88 -6.26 -5.07
C SER A 21 2.63 -5.34 -3.88
N VAL A 22 3.09 -5.75 -2.70
CA VAL A 22 3.05 -4.92 -1.48
C VAL A 22 3.87 -3.64 -1.66
N ASP A 23 5.02 -3.75 -2.32
CA ASP A 23 5.94 -2.63 -2.53
C ASP A 23 5.28 -1.55 -3.40
N GLU A 24 4.59 -1.96 -4.47
CA GLU A 24 3.82 -1.05 -5.33
C GLU A 24 2.63 -0.43 -4.57
N ALA A 25 1.94 -1.21 -3.73
CA ALA A 25 0.80 -0.73 -2.97
C ALA A 25 1.21 0.37 -1.97
N ILE A 26 2.30 0.17 -1.24
CA ILE A 26 2.85 1.17 -0.32
C ILE A 26 3.39 2.38 -1.08
N PHE A 27 4.09 2.17 -2.20
CA PHE A 27 4.69 3.27 -2.98
C PHE A 27 3.62 4.22 -3.55
N LEU A 28 2.58 3.66 -4.17
CA LEU A 28 1.61 4.43 -4.94
C LEU A 28 0.47 5.02 -4.10
N SER A 29 0.23 4.51 -2.89
CA SER A 29 -0.99 4.81 -2.14
C SER A 29 -0.73 5.53 -0.81
N GLY A 30 -1.64 6.42 -0.42
CA GLY A 30 -1.72 6.94 0.96
C GLY A 30 -2.40 5.98 1.92
N ARG A 31 -3.20 5.04 1.40
CA ARG A 31 -3.91 4.01 2.15
C ARG A 31 -3.86 2.69 1.39
N VAL A 32 -3.58 1.59 2.09
CA VAL A 32 -3.54 0.24 1.51
C VAL A 32 -4.65 -0.59 2.13
N ALA A 33 -5.57 -1.09 1.31
CA ALA A 33 -6.59 -2.05 1.73
C ALA A 33 -6.12 -3.48 1.46
N ILE A 34 -6.10 -4.32 2.48
CA ILE A 34 -5.77 -5.74 2.37
C ILE A 34 -7.07 -6.51 2.13
N MET A 35 -7.13 -7.27 1.04
CA MET A 35 -8.28 -8.11 0.72
C MET A 35 -7.96 -9.59 0.98
N SER A 36 -8.92 -10.31 1.55
CA SER A 36 -8.84 -11.77 1.66
C SER A 36 -9.15 -12.44 0.32
N ALA A 37 -8.46 -13.54 0.01
CA ALA A 37 -8.65 -14.28 -1.24
C ALA A 37 -10.06 -14.88 -1.37
N HIS A 38 -10.63 -15.39 -0.27
CA HIS A 38 -12.00 -15.89 -0.22
C HIS A 38 -12.53 -15.94 1.24
N PRO A 39 -13.73 -15.40 1.53
CA PRO A 39 -14.54 -14.51 0.68
C PRO A 39 -13.80 -13.18 0.42
N GLY A 40 -14.10 -12.50 -0.69
CA GLY A 40 -13.42 -11.27 -1.12
C GLY A 40 -13.74 -10.05 -0.27
N THR A 41 -13.37 -10.08 1.00
CA THR A 41 -13.64 -9.04 1.99
C THR A 41 -12.39 -8.20 2.26
N ILE A 42 -12.60 -6.94 2.63
CA ILE A 42 -11.52 -6.11 3.13
C ILE A 42 -11.22 -6.58 4.56
N ASN A 43 -10.01 -7.07 4.79
CA ASN A 43 -9.54 -7.50 6.10
C ASN A 43 -9.13 -6.27 6.93
N GLU A 44 -8.34 -5.37 6.34
CA GLU A 44 -7.79 -4.21 7.02
C GLU A 44 -7.50 -3.07 6.04
N VAL A 45 -7.52 -1.84 6.53
CA VAL A 45 -7.05 -0.66 5.79
C VAL A 45 -5.94 0.01 6.60
N ILE A 46 -4.75 0.10 6.02
CA ILE A 46 -3.54 0.63 6.65
C ILE A 46 -3.24 2.01 6.07
N GLU A 47 -2.94 2.98 6.93
CA GLU A 47 -2.45 4.29 6.51
C GLU A 47 -0.95 4.25 6.26
N VAL A 48 -0.52 4.85 5.16
CA VAL A 48 0.89 4.89 4.75
C VAL A 48 1.48 6.24 5.19
N PRO A 49 2.35 6.28 6.20
CA PRO A 49 2.85 7.52 6.81
C PRO A 49 3.97 8.18 5.98
N PHE A 50 3.98 7.99 4.66
CA PHE A 50 4.99 8.55 3.77
C PHE A 50 4.41 9.73 2.98
N PRO A 51 4.90 10.96 3.20
CA PRO A 51 4.42 12.13 2.46
C PRO A 51 4.86 12.05 0.98
N TYR A 52 4.06 12.64 0.09
CA TYR A 52 4.45 12.86 -1.30
C TYR A 52 5.26 14.17 -1.43
N PRO A 53 6.19 14.27 -2.39
CA PRO A 53 6.60 13.26 -3.37
C PRO A 53 7.57 12.23 -2.76
N ARG A 54 7.36 10.94 -3.08
CA ARG A 54 8.20 9.82 -2.60
C ARG A 54 9.01 9.24 -3.75
N THR A 55 10.24 8.81 -3.47
CA THR A 55 11.05 8.02 -4.41
C THR A 55 11.23 6.60 -3.87
N GLU A 56 11.39 5.61 -4.76
CA GLU A 56 11.65 4.22 -4.32
C GLU A 56 12.92 4.10 -3.47
N GLY A 57 13.93 4.92 -3.77
CA GLY A 57 15.21 4.91 -3.06
C GLY A 57 15.07 5.37 -1.61
N ASP A 58 14.24 6.38 -1.36
CA ASP A 58 14.01 6.91 -0.01
C ASP A 58 13.19 5.94 0.84
N LEU A 59 12.16 5.32 0.26
CA LEU A 59 11.32 4.33 0.95
C LEU A 59 12.10 3.08 1.34
N LYS A 60 12.91 2.53 0.43
CA LYS A 60 13.71 1.32 0.72
C LYS A 60 14.78 1.54 1.80
N ARG A 61 15.15 2.80 2.07
CA ARG A 61 16.10 3.18 3.12
C ARG A 61 15.43 3.43 4.47
N ASP A 62 14.13 3.71 4.47
CA ASP A 62 13.38 3.96 5.69
C ASP A 62 13.09 2.63 6.40
N PRO A 63 13.50 2.44 7.67
CA PRO A 63 13.18 1.23 8.42
C PRO A 63 11.66 1.00 8.58
N VAL A 64 10.86 2.06 8.63
CA VAL A 64 9.39 1.98 8.73
C VAL A 64 8.80 1.27 7.51
N PHE A 65 9.42 1.44 6.33
CA PHE A 65 8.96 0.76 5.12
C PHE A 65 9.17 -0.76 5.23
N ALA A 66 10.31 -1.20 5.75
CA ALA A 66 10.61 -2.62 5.91
C ALA A 66 9.63 -3.27 6.91
N ASP A 67 9.37 -2.60 8.03
CA ASP A 67 8.43 -3.07 9.06
C ASP A 67 7.00 -3.15 8.51
N MET A 68 6.54 -2.10 7.81
CA MET A 68 5.22 -2.07 7.19
C MET A 68 5.06 -3.15 6.12
N ARG A 69 6.06 -3.35 5.28
CA ARG A 69 6.08 -4.41 4.27
C ARG A 69 5.95 -5.78 4.92
N TYR A 70 6.68 -6.03 6.01
CA TYR A 70 6.61 -7.27 6.77
C TYR A 70 5.22 -7.50 7.38
N ASP A 71 4.63 -6.46 7.98
CA ASP A 71 3.28 -6.52 8.56
C ASP A 71 2.21 -6.83 7.51
N ILE A 72 2.20 -6.09 6.40
CA ILE A 72 1.26 -6.33 5.29
C ILE A 72 1.42 -7.73 4.71
N TRP A 73 2.66 -8.18 4.53
CA TRP A 73 2.93 -9.52 4.03
C TRP A 73 2.40 -10.62 4.96
N ASN A 74 2.59 -10.47 6.28
CA ASN A 74 2.06 -11.43 7.26
C ASN A 74 0.53 -11.48 7.27
N LYS A 75 -0.13 -10.34 7.05
CA LYS A 75 -1.60 -10.22 6.99
C LYS A 75 -2.20 -10.83 5.72
N LEU A 76 -1.43 -10.92 4.64
CA LEU A 76 -1.84 -11.56 3.38
C LEU A 76 -1.76 -13.09 3.42
N LEU A 77 -0.93 -13.66 4.31
CA LEU A 77 -0.77 -15.11 4.40
C LEU A 77 -1.96 -15.73 5.16
N PRO A 78 -2.73 -16.64 4.54
CA PRO A 78 -3.82 -17.34 5.22
C PRO A 78 -3.26 -18.22 6.34
N GLY A 79 -3.65 -17.96 7.59
CA GLY A 79 -3.39 -18.86 8.73
C GLY A 79 -2.60 -18.31 9.93
N LYS A 80 -2.48 -16.98 10.11
CA LYS A 80 -1.86 -16.40 11.32
C LYS A 80 -2.75 -15.41 12.10
N THR A 81 -4.07 -15.46 11.94
CA THR A 81 -4.96 -14.85 12.92
C THR A 81 -4.80 -15.64 14.23
N ALA A 82 -4.25 -14.97 15.23
CA ALA A 82 -3.98 -15.50 16.55
C ALA A 82 -5.16 -16.31 17.07
N THR A 83 -4.91 -17.59 17.36
CA THR A 83 -5.67 -18.34 18.35
C THR A 83 -5.55 -17.58 19.67
N VAL A 84 -6.67 -17.04 20.13
CA VAL A 84 -6.87 -16.59 21.51
C VAL A 84 -7.50 -17.74 22.28
#